data_AF-A0A2P7SF20-F1
#
_entry.id   AF-A0A2P7SF20-F1
#
_cell.length_a   1.000
_cell.length_b   1.000
_cell.length_c   1.000
_cell.angle_alpha   90.00
_cell.angle_beta   90.00
_cell.angle_gamma   90.00
#
_symmetry.space_group_name_H-M   'P 1'
#
loop_
_entity.id
_entity.type
_entity.pdbx_description
1 polymer ?
#
loop_
_entity_poly.entity_id
_entity_poly.type
_entity_poly.pdbx_seq_one_letter_code
_entity_poly.pdbx_strand_id
1 'polypeptide(L)'
;MSKTIRLTMAQALTRYLAAQMTEIDGSKVPLFGGVWAIFGHGNVAGMGEALYQQRDSLPTFRAHNEQAMAHAAIAFAKAHFRRRMMAATTSIGPGATNLVTACALAHVNRLPLLLLPGDVFANRRPDPVLQQVEDFGDGTVSANDCLRPVSRYFDRITRPEQIITALGRTMQVLTDPAECGPVTLALCQDVQAEAYDYPESFFAERLWLPRRPRPDRRELEAAVAALKRAQKPLIIAGGGVLYSGASQKLAAFAEKFGIPVGETQGGKSSLPDSHPLNMAALGVTGTTAANRLAAEADLVLAVGTRLQDFTTGSWALFKRDSKAIVGLNVQPFDAGKHRALPLVADAAEGLDALADALEGWKAPGGWVETAKQGKADWRSVVERVTASTNVPLPSDAQVIGAVQRALGEEVVLLHAAGGLPGELHKLWRAGSPGSYHAEYGYSTMGYEIAGGLGVKMAKPAQEVVVMVGDGSYLMLNSEVATSVMLGLKLIVVLLDNRGFGCINRLQMATGGASFNNLLGDTRHEILPDIDFAAHAASLGAISEKVASIAGLEAALAKARGNDRTTVVVIDTDPLVSTDEGGAWWDVAVPEVSAREQVVARRRDYEQALERQAIGD
;
A
#
# COMPACT_ATOMS: atom_id res chain seq x y z
N MET A 1 -3.07 4.98 -48.18
CA MET A 1 -2.19 4.30 -47.21
C MET A 1 -2.15 5.16 -45.96
N SER A 2 -2.32 4.59 -44.77
CA SER A 2 -2.07 5.33 -43.53
C SER A 2 -0.60 5.76 -43.49
N LYS A 3 -0.31 6.97 -43.01
CA LYS A 3 1.07 7.42 -42.78
C LYS A 3 1.69 6.54 -41.69
N THR A 4 2.92 6.10 -41.92
CA THR A 4 3.70 5.31 -40.96
C THR A 4 4.99 6.03 -40.60
N ILE A 5 5.54 5.68 -39.44
CA ILE A 5 6.85 6.15 -38.94
C ILE A 5 7.68 4.91 -38.62
N ARG A 6 8.89 4.84 -39.19
CA ARG A 6 9.83 3.75 -38.92
C ARG A 6 10.59 4.02 -37.62
N LEU A 7 10.42 3.15 -36.64
CA LEU A 7 11.08 3.21 -35.32
C LEU A 7 11.45 1.79 -34.87
N THR A 8 12.44 1.66 -33.98
CA THR A 8 12.61 0.41 -33.24
C THR A 8 11.43 0.18 -32.28
N MET A 9 11.22 -1.06 -31.84
CA MET A 9 10.20 -1.38 -30.84
C MET A 9 10.35 -0.52 -29.59
N ALA A 10 11.56 -0.41 -29.04
CA ALA A 10 11.82 0.39 -27.84
C ALA A 10 11.55 1.90 -28.06
N GLN A 11 11.93 2.45 -29.22
CA GLN A 11 11.63 3.83 -29.58
C GLN A 11 10.11 4.08 -29.69
N ALA A 12 9.38 3.15 -30.30
CA ALA A 12 7.92 3.25 -30.41
C ALA A 12 7.25 3.13 -29.03
N LEU A 13 7.69 2.20 -28.18
CA LEU A 13 7.16 2.02 -26.83
C LEU A 13 7.37 3.28 -25.97
N THR A 14 8.59 3.82 -25.91
CA THR A 14 8.88 5.01 -25.09
C THR A 14 8.15 6.25 -25.60
N ARG A 15 8.07 6.45 -26.93
CA ARG A 15 7.27 7.52 -27.54
C ARG A 15 5.78 7.38 -27.27
N TYR A 16 5.26 6.15 -27.28
CA TYR A 16 3.86 5.88 -26.90
C TYR A 16 3.60 6.28 -25.44
N LEU A 17 4.46 5.86 -24.51
CA LEU A 17 4.30 6.17 -23.09
C LEU A 17 4.36 7.68 -22.82
N ALA A 18 5.25 8.40 -23.49
CA ALA A 18 5.37 9.86 -23.38
C ALA A 18 4.12 10.62 -23.86
N ALA A 19 3.29 10.02 -24.72
CA ALA A 19 2.05 10.60 -25.23
C ALA A 19 0.81 10.34 -24.34
N GLN A 20 0.95 9.57 -23.25
CA GLN A 20 -0.17 9.26 -22.36
C GLN A 20 -0.31 10.34 -21.29
N MET A 21 -1.48 10.99 -21.26
CA MET A 21 -1.78 12.12 -20.39
C MET A 21 -2.92 11.79 -19.43
N THR A 22 -3.00 12.52 -18.33
CA THR A 22 -4.13 12.52 -17.40
C THR A 22 -4.43 13.94 -16.93
N GLU A 23 -5.46 14.09 -16.12
CA GLU A 23 -5.81 15.35 -15.49
C GLU A 23 -5.75 15.22 -13.96
N ILE A 24 -5.00 16.12 -13.33
CA ILE A 24 -4.94 16.26 -11.87
C ILE A 24 -5.30 17.71 -11.56
N ASP A 25 -6.36 17.89 -10.79
CA ASP A 25 -6.80 19.20 -10.27
C ASP A 25 -6.94 20.25 -11.40
N GLY A 26 -7.57 19.85 -12.51
CA GLY A 26 -7.81 20.67 -13.71
C GLY A 26 -6.58 20.86 -14.62
N SER A 27 -5.42 20.30 -14.28
CA SER A 27 -4.20 20.42 -15.07
C SER A 27 -3.89 19.13 -15.83
N LYS A 28 -3.68 19.25 -17.15
CA LYS A 28 -3.21 18.15 -18.00
C LYS A 28 -1.73 17.86 -17.70
N VAL A 29 -1.43 16.63 -17.28
CA VAL A 29 -0.07 16.19 -16.89
C VAL A 29 0.25 14.81 -17.48
N PRO A 30 1.53 14.44 -17.60
CA PRO A 30 1.91 13.09 -18.04
C PRO A 30 1.36 12.01 -17.09
N LEU A 31 0.74 10.98 -17.66
CA LEU A 31 0.24 9.83 -16.92
C LEU A 31 1.39 9.01 -16.33
N PHE A 32 2.42 8.74 -17.15
CA PHE A 32 3.66 8.14 -16.70
C PHE A 32 4.60 9.22 -16.17
N GLY A 33 4.87 9.18 -14.86
CA GLY A 33 5.78 10.11 -14.18
C GLY A 33 7.26 9.88 -14.51
N GLY A 34 7.57 8.77 -15.18
CA GLY A 34 8.92 8.39 -15.60
C GLY A 34 9.10 6.88 -15.65
N VAL A 35 10.33 6.47 -15.95
CA VAL A 35 10.76 5.07 -16.02
C VAL A 35 11.94 4.85 -15.08
N TRP A 36 11.81 3.91 -14.17
CA TRP A 36 12.94 3.43 -13.39
C TRP A 36 13.75 2.41 -14.19
N ALA A 37 15.06 2.57 -14.24
CA ALA A 37 15.92 1.70 -15.04
C ALA A 37 17.27 1.42 -14.37
N ILE A 38 17.64 0.15 -14.38
CA ILE A 38 19.04 -0.30 -14.37
C ILE A 38 19.30 -0.94 -15.72
N PHE A 39 20.33 -0.44 -16.40
CA PHE A 39 20.69 -0.92 -17.73
C PHE A 39 21.70 -2.06 -17.66
N GLY A 40 21.35 -3.19 -18.27
CA GLY A 40 22.24 -4.32 -18.53
C GLY A 40 22.07 -4.77 -19.98
N HIS A 41 22.78 -5.82 -20.40
CA HIS A 41 22.70 -6.29 -21.80
C HIS A 41 21.26 -6.62 -22.24
N GLY A 42 20.38 -6.98 -21.30
CA GLY A 42 18.98 -7.29 -21.52
C GLY A 42 18.11 -6.12 -22.01
N ASN A 43 18.52 -4.86 -21.78
CA ASN A 43 17.69 -3.69 -22.11
C ASN A 43 18.49 -2.44 -22.56
N VAL A 44 19.82 -2.39 -22.34
CA VAL A 44 20.62 -1.18 -22.59
C VAL A 44 20.62 -0.74 -24.06
N ALA A 45 20.74 -1.68 -24.99
CA ALA A 45 20.88 -1.38 -26.41
C ALA A 45 19.56 -0.88 -27.03
N GLY A 46 18.42 -1.37 -26.54
CA GLY A 46 17.10 -0.96 -27.02
C GLY A 46 16.47 0.13 -26.16
N MET A 47 16.08 -0.23 -24.93
CA MET A 47 15.44 0.70 -23.99
C MET A 47 16.35 1.85 -23.57
N GLY A 48 17.65 1.62 -23.36
CA GLY A 48 18.60 2.68 -22.98
C GLY A 48 18.69 3.79 -24.03
N GLU A 49 18.88 3.41 -25.30
CA GLU A 49 18.87 4.36 -26.44
C GLU A 49 17.53 5.09 -26.55
N ALA A 50 16.42 4.34 -26.50
CA ALA A 50 15.08 4.92 -26.65
C ALA A 50 14.72 5.90 -25.53
N LEU A 51 15.02 5.55 -24.28
CA LEU A 51 14.77 6.41 -23.11
C LEU A 51 15.66 7.65 -23.12
N TYR A 52 16.91 7.55 -23.56
CA TYR A 52 17.77 8.71 -23.74
C TYR A 52 17.16 9.72 -24.72
N GLN A 53 16.58 9.27 -25.82
CA GLN A 53 15.91 10.14 -26.79
C GLN A 53 14.63 10.79 -26.25
N GLN A 54 13.92 10.13 -25.32
CA GLN A 54 12.65 10.62 -24.74
C GLN A 54 12.83 11.31 -23.37
N ARG A 55 14.06 11.51 -22.89
CA ARG A 55 14.37 11.90 -21.50
C ARG A 55 13.69 13.18 -21.01
N ASP A 56 13.37 14.11 -21.90
CA ASP A 56 12.74 15.39 -21.53
C ASP A 56 11.23 15.24 -21.28
N SER A 57 10.56 14.30 -21.97
CA SER A 57 9.12 14.03 -21.83
C SER A 57 8.81 12.79 -20.98
N LEU A 58 9.75 11.85 -20.87
CA LEU A 58 9.65 10.63 -20.09
C LEU A 58 10.96 10.43 -19.32
N PRO A 59 11.12 11.08 -18.16
CA PRO A 59 12.38 11.05 -17.42
C PRO A 59 12.72 9.64 -16.93
N THR A 60 14.02 9.35 -16.92
CA THR A 60 14.55 8.05 -16.46
C THR A 60 15.23 8.22 -15.11
N PHE A 61 14.88 7.35 -14.16
CA PHE A 61 15.42 7.35 -12.81
C PHE A 61 16.17 6.05 -12.52
N ARG A 62 17.13 6.09 -11.60
CA ARG A 62 17.90 4.92 -11.18
C ARG A 62 17.85 4.82 -9.66
N ALA A 63 17.62 3.59 -9.18
CA ALA A 63 17.81 3.17 -7.79
C ALA A 63 18.96 2.16 -7.71
N HIS A 64 19.15 1.53 -6.56
CA HIS A 64 20.22 0.54 -6.37
C HIS A 64 19.74 -0.93 -6.46
N ASN A 65 18.43 -1.15 -6.57
CA ASN A 65 17.83 -2.48 -6.70
C ASN A 65 16.50 -2.40 -7.48
N GLU A 66 16.19 -3.39 -8.32
CA GLU A 66 14.99 -3.41 -9.15
C GLU A 66 13.68 -3.50 -8.35
N GLN A 67 13.68 -4.23 -7.22
CA GLN A 67 12.53 -4.25 -6.30
C GLN A 67 12.27 -2.86 -5.73
N ALA A 68 13.33 -2.15 -5.33
CA ALA A 68 13.23 -0.80 -4.78
C ALA A 68 12.74 0.23 -5.82
N MET A 69 13.21 0.13 -7.08
CA MET A 69 12.67 0.91 -8.21
C MET A 69 11.16 0.75 -8.34
N ALA A 70 10.70 -0.50 -8.32
CA ALA A 70 9.28 -0.82 -8.44
C ALA A 70 8.49 -0.36 -7.21
N HIS A 71 9.03 -0.46 -5.99
CA HIS A 71 8.40 0.06 -4.77
C HIS A 71 8.18 1.58 -4.82
N ALA A 72 9.18 2.33 -5.29
CA ALA A 72 9.05 3.78 -5.49
C ALA A 72 7.97 4.11 -6.54
N ALA A 73 7.95 3.39 -7.67
CA ALA A 73 6.90 3.52 -8.69
C ALA A 73 5.49 3.24 -8.14
N ILE A 74 5.34 2.20 -7.32
CA ILE A 74 4.07 1.83 -6.69
C ILE A 74 3.62 2.91 -5.71
N ALA A 75 4.53 3.42 -4.88
CA ALA A 75 4.21 4.47 -3.92
C ALA A 75 3.83 5.79 -4.60
N PHE A 76 4.54 6.17 -5.66
CA PHE A 76 4.18 7.30 -6.51
C PHE A 76 2.75 7.17 -7.03
N ALA A 77 2.39 5.99 -7.57
CA ALA A 77 1.06 5.75 -8.09
C ALA A 77 -0.01 5.83 -7.00
N LYS A 78 0.25 5.25 -5.84
CA LYS A 78 -0.66 5.27 -4.69
C LYS A 78 -0.87 6.68 -4.13
N ALA A 79 0.18 7.49 -4.01
CA ALA A 79 0.10 8.89 -3.57
C ALA A 79 -0.63 9.81 -4.56
N HIS A 80 -0.70 9.41 -5.83
CA HIS A 80 -1.56 10.03 -6.85
C HIS A 80 -2.96 9.39 -6.95
N PHE A 81 -3.32 8.50 -6.01
CA PHE A 81 -4.59 7.80 -6.01
C PHE A 81 -4.86 7.05 -7.33
N ARG A 82 -3.82 6.42 -7.89
CA ARG A 82 -3.79 5.68 -9.17
C ARG A 82 -3.98 6.53 -10.43
N ARG A 83 -4.09 7.86 -10.29
CA ARG A 83 -4.28 8.76 -11.45
C ARG A 83 -3.00 9.01 -12.22
N ARG A 84 -1.83 8.77 -11.63
CA ARG A 84 -0.53 8.73 -12.30
C ARG A 84 0.19 7.45 -11.91
N MET A 85 1.16 7.04 -12.71
CA MET A 85 1.91 5.79 -12.52
C MET A 85 3.32 5.92 -13.09
N MET A 86 4.14 4.88 -12.94
CA MET A 86 5.48 4.82 -13.53
C MET A 86 5.72 3.43 -14.10
N ALA A 87 6.77 3.31 -14.91
CA ALA A 87 7.28 2.02 -15.37
C ALA A 87 8.61 1.67 -14.70
N ALA A 88 8.97 0.39 -14.70
CA ALA A 88 10.29 -0.09 -14.33
C ALA A 88 10.81 -1.06 -15.41
N THR A 89 12.01 -0.82 -15.91
CA THR A 89 12.72 -1.71 -16.84
C THR A 89 14.00 -2.24 -16.21
N THR A 90 14.34 -3.48 -16.55
CA THR A 90 15.48 -4.20 -16.00
C THR A 90 16.15 -4.99 -17.12
N SER A 91 17.37 -5.48 -16.89
CA SER A 91 17.98 -6.48 -17.76
C SER A 91 17.15 -7.79 -17.75
N ILE A 92 17.68 -8.86 -18.33
CA ILE A 92 17.14 -10.21 -18.21
C ILE A 92 17.54 -10.85 -16.86
N GLY A 93 16.92 -11.98 -16.52
CA GLY A 93 17.43 -12.90 -15.49
C GLY A 93 17.25 -12.33 -14.08
N PRO A 94 18.34 -12.13 -13.30
CA PRO A 94 18.24 -11.69 -11.91
C PRO A 94 17.53 -10.33 -11.76
N GLY A 95 17.74 -9.40 -12.70
CA GLY A 95 17.05 -8.11 -12.67
C GLY A 95 15.54 -8.24 -12.83
N ALA A 96 15.08 -9.21 -13.62
CA ALA A 96 13.66 -9.53 -13.75
C ALA A 96 13.10 -10.20 -12.49
N THR A 97 13.81 -11.18 -11.93
CA THR A 97 13.35 -11.90 -10.72
C THR A 97 13.30 -10.99 -9.50
N ASN A 98 14.15 -9.96 -9.43
CA ASN A 98 14.08 -8.94 -8.37
C ASN A 98 12.75 -8.17 -8.38
N LEU A 99 12.03 -8.11 -9.52
CA LEU A 99 10.74 -7.42 -9.61
C LEU A 99 9.57 -8.21 -9.01
N VAL A 100 9.71 -9.52 -8.78
CA VAL A 100 8.58 -10.42 -8.47
C VAL A 100 7.85 -9.98 -7.20
N THR A 101 8.59 -9.67 -6.14
CA THR A 101 8.02 -9.23 -4.86
C THR A 101 7.25 -7.91 -5.02
N ALA A 102 7.81 -6.94 -5.76
CA ALA A 102 7.13 -5.67 -6.02
C ALA A 102 5.91 -5.82 -6.94
N CYS A 103 5.97 -6.75 -7.91
CA CYS A 103 4.83 -7.11 -8.75
C CYS A 103 3.69 -7.71 -7.89
N ALA A 104 4.00 -8.68 -7.03
CA ALA A 104 3.04 -9.26 -6.09
C ALA A 104 2.42 -8.19 -5.17
N LEU A 105 3.24 -7.29 -4.64
CA LEU A 105 2.79 -6.15 -3.83
C LEU A 105 1.79 -5.28 -4.60
N ALA A 106 2.12 -4.85 -5.82
CA ALA A 106 1.24 -4.07 -6.66
C ALA A 106 -0.06 -4.83 -6.99
N HIS A 107 0.04 -6.14 -7.24
CA HIS A 107 -1.09 -7.01 -7.57
C HIS A 107 -2.10 -7.09 -6.43
N VAL A 108 -1.60 -7.41 -5.24
CA VAL A 108 -2.39 -7.51 -4.02
C VAL A 108 -2.97 -6.15 -3.69
N ASN A 109 -2.22 -5.07 -3.78
CA ASN A 109 -2.74 -3.72 -3.51
C ASN A 109 -3.60 -3.14 -4.66
N ARG A 110 -3.70 -3.82 -5.81
CA ARG A 110 -4.37 -3.36 -7.04
C ARG A 110 -3.85 -2.01 -7.52
N LEU A 111 -2.54 -1.81 -7.50
CA LEU A 111 -1.90 -0.54 -7.87
C LEU A 111 -1.30 -0.62 -9.29
N PRO A 112 -1.39 0.44 -10.09
CA PRO A 112 -0.86 0.43 -11.45
C PRO A 112 0.66 0.51 -11.44
N LEU A 113 1.30 -0.42 -12.15
CA LEU A 113 2.75 -0.50 -12.33
C LEU A 113 3.00 -1.15 -13.69
N LEU A 114 3.82 -0.53 -14.54
CA LEU A 114 4.23 -1.12 -15.82
C LEU A 114 5.64 -1.71 -15.68
N LEU A 115 5.77 -3.03 -15.79
CA LEU A 115 7.04 -3.73 -15.78
C LEU A 115 7.46 -4.05 -17.21
N LEU A 116 8.69 -3.68 -17.55
CA LEU A 116 9.31 -3.83 -18.87
C LEU A 116 10.65 -4.57 -18.76
N PRO A 117 10.69 -5.79 -18.17
CA PRO A 117 11.94 -6.53 -18.03
C PRO A 117 12.45 -7.01 -19.39
N GLY A 118 13.76 -7.01 -19.57
CA GLY A 118 14.39 -7.69 -20.71
C GLY A 118 14.11 -9.20 -20.68
N ASP A 119 14.01 -9.81 -21.86
CA ASP A 119 13.80 -11.25 -22.03
C ASP A 119 14.85 -11.87 -22.96
N VAL A 120 14.79 -13.18 -23.15
CA VAL A 120 15.63 -13.95 -24.08
C VAL A 120 15.52 -13.41 -25.51
N PHE A 121 16.41 -13.86 -26.40
CA PHE A 121 16.30 -13.53 -27.83
C PHE A 121 15.12 -14.26 -28.44
N ALA A 122 14.22 -13.54 -29.12
CA ALA A 122 13.10 -14.16 -29.82
C ALA A 122 13.56 -15.13 -30.91
N ASN A 123 14.68 -14.79 -31.58
CA ASN A 123 15.26 -15.62 -32.63
C ASN A 123 16.11 -16.80 -32.12
N ARG A 124 16.44 -16.85 -30.82
CA ARG A 124 17.23 -17.89 -30.14
C ARG A 124 18.62 -18.19 -30.70
N ARG A 125 19.15 -17.36 -31.60
CA ARG A 125 20.49 -17.55 -32.18
C ARG A 125 21.62 -17.56 -31.15
N PRO A 126 21.59 -16.73 -30.08
CA PRO A 126 22.63 -16.72 -29.08
C PRO A 126 22.34 -17.67 -27.90
N ASP A 127 21.35 -18.56 -28.01
CA ASP A 127 20.92 -19.38 -26.87
C ASP A 127 22.04 -20.36 -26.41
N PRO A 128 22.16 -20.58 -25.09
CA PRO A 128 21.57 -19.77 -24.03
C PRO A 128 22.27 -18.42 -23.93
N VAL A 129 21.50 -17.32 -23.92
CA VAL A 129 22.10 -15.99 -23.68
C VAL A 129 22.53 -15.90 -22.20
N LEU A 130 23.57 -15.10 -21.93
CA LEU A 130 23.96 -14.76 -20.55
C LEU A 130 22.72 -14.36 -19.73
N GLN A 131 22.61 -14.84 -18.48
CA GLN A 131 21.48 -14.60 -17.57
C GLN A 131 20.12 -15.21 -17.98
N GLN A 132 20.06 -16.05 -19.01
CA GLN A 132 18.87 -16.86 -19.31
C GLN A 132 18.68 -17.96 -18.24
N VAL A 133 17.42 -18.27 -17.92
CA VAL A 133 17.08 -19.48 -17.15
C VAL A 133 17.19 -20.67 -18.11
N GLU A 134 18.17 -21.53 -17.88
CA GLU A 134 18.38 -22.75 -18.66
C GLU A 134 17.45 -23.85 -18.15
N ASP A 135 16.27 -23.96 -18.74
CA ASP A 135 15.32 -25.04 -18.44
C ASP A 135 15.61 -26.28 -19.30
N PHE A 136 15.75 -27.44 -18.66
CA PHE A 136 16.10 -28.71 -19.33
C PHE A 136 14.91 -29.39 -20.03
N GLY A 137 13.67 -29.00 -19.71
CA GLY A 137 12.43 -29.60 -20.22
C GLY A 137 11.68 -28.70 -21.21
N ASP A 138 11.86 -27.38 -21.16
CA ASP A 138 11.14 -26.41 -21.98
C ASP A 138 12.00 -25.17 -22.33
N GLY A 139 12.52 -25.14 -23.56
CA GLY A 139 13.32 -24.02 -24.07
C GLY A 139 12.55 -22.71 -24.32
N THR A 140 11.28 -22.60 -23.91
CA THR A 140 10.49 -21.37 -23.94
C THR A 140 10.42 -20.66 -22.57
N VAL A 141 10.84 -21.35 -21.50
CA VAL A 141 10.84 -20.81 -20.15
C VAL A 141 11.92 -19.73 -20.01
N SER A 142 11.56 -18.67 -19.29
CA SER A 142 12.42 -17.54 -18.99
C SER A 142 12.25 -17.12 -17.53
N ALA A 143 13.19 -16.30 -17.03
CA ALA A 143 13.04 -15.64 -15.74
C ALA A 143 11.71 -14.88 -15.63
N ASN A 144 11.20 -14.30 -16.72
CA ASN A 144 9.98 -13.50 -16.69
C ASN A 144 8.71 -14.33 -16.44
N ASP A 145 8.73 -15.66 -16.61
CA ASP A 145 7.53 -16.48 -16.37
C ASP A 145 7.09 -16.49 -14.89
N CYS A 146 8.00 -16.21 -13.95
CA CYS A 146 7.64 -16.03 -12.54
C CYS A 146 6.81 -14.76 -12.26
N LEU A 147 6.76 -13.81 -13.22
CA LEU A 147 5.91 -12.61 -13.11
C LEU A 147 4.48 -12.86 -13.54
N ARG A 148 4.18 -13.95 -14.27
CA ARG A 148 2.82 -14.29 -14.74
C ARG A 148 1.78 -14.37 -13.61
N PRO A 149 1.97 -15.14 -12.53
CA PRO A 149 0.95 -15.29 -11.48
C PRO A 149 0.67 -14.00 -10.72
N VAL A 150 1.60 -13.05 -10.75
CA VAL A 150 1.53 -11.78 -10.02
C VAL A 150 1.29 -10.58 -10.93
N SER A 151 1.11 -10.78 -12.24
CA SER A 151 0.69 -9.73 -13.17
C SER A 151 -0.82 -9.78 -13.39
N ARG A 152 -1.48 -8.62 -13.47
CA ARG A 152 -2.88 -8.56 -13.96
C ARG A 152 -2.95 -8.86 -15.46
N TYR A 153 -1.92 -8.45 -16.19
CA TYR A 153 -1.72 -8.79 -17.58
C TYR A 153 -0.24 -9.01 -17.82
N PHE A 154 0.08 -10.16 -18.42
CA PHE A 154 1.42 -10.52 -18.83
C PHE A 154 1.41 -10.75 -20.34
N ASP A 155 2.41 -10.19 -21.03
CA ASP A 155 2.68 -10.50 -22.43
C ASP A 155 4.19 -10.61 -22.66
N ARG A 156 4.59 -11.40 -23.66
CA ARG A 156 5.99 -11.52 -24.09
C ARG A 156 6.10 -11.02 -25.53
N ILE A 157 6.82 -9.93 -25.69
CA ILE A 157 6.99 -9.23 -26.96
C ILE A 157 8.15 -9.89 -27.73
N THR A 158 7.78 -10.76 -28.67
CA THR A 158 8.68 -11.51 -29.56
C THR A 158 8.74 -10.94 -30.98
N ARG A 159 7.93 -9.93 -31.30
CA ARG A 159 7.95 -9.16 -32.56
C ARG A 159 7.63 -7.68 -32.32
N PRO A 160 8.19 -6.74 -33.12
CA PRO A 160 8.09 -5.32 -32.83
C PRO A 160 6.67 -4.78 -32.87
N GLU A 161 5.82 -5.22 -33.79
CA GLU A 161 4.45 -4.70 -33.91
C GLU A 161 3.44 -5.24 -32.87
N GLN A 162 3.83 -6.25 -32.07
CA GLN A 162 2.96 -6.76 -30.99
C GLN A 162 2.65 -5.69 -29.94
N ILE A 163 3.54 -4.70 -29.75
CA ILE A 163 3.32 -3.60 -28.81
C ILE A 163 2.06 -2.79 -29.13
N ILE A 164 1.58 -2.78 -30.38
CA ILE A 164 0.37 -2.04 -30.76
C ILE A 164 -0.85 -2.57 -30.00
N THR A 165 -1.02 -3.89 -29.98
CA THR A 165 -2.10 -4.56 -29.26
C THR A 165 -1.82 -4.61 -27.75
N ALA A 166 -0.58 -4.96 -27.37
CA ALA A 166 -0.21 -5.14 -25.98
C ALA A 166 -0.32 -3.83 -25.17
N LEU A 167 0.07 -2.68 -25.73
CA LEU A 167 -0.05 -1.39 -25.06
C LEU A 167 -1.51 -0.93 -24.93
N GLY A 168 -2.37 -1.23 -25.92
CA GLY A 168 -3.81 -1.00 -25.80
C GLY A 168 -4.42 -1.73 -24.60
N ARG A 169 -4.08 -3.02 -24.43
CA ARG A 169 -4.52 -3.82 -23.27
C ARG A 169 -3.86 -3.37 -21.98
N THR A 170 -2.58 -2.99 -22.02
CA THR A 170 -1.84 -2.44 -20.89
C THR A 170 -2.54 -1.21 -20.32
N MET A 171 -2.88 -0.25 -21.17
CA MET A 171 -3.56 0.97 -20.73
C MET A 171 -4.96 0.69 -20.16
N GLN A 172 -5.69 -0.27 -20.74
CA GLN A 172 -6.96 -0.72 -20.16
C GLN A 172 -6.76 -1.21 -18.73
N VAL A 173 -5.84 -2.15 -18.51
CA VAL A 173 -5.61 -2.75 -17.19
C VAL A 173 -5.11 -1.70 -16.19
N LEU A 174 -4.16 -0.86 -16.56
CA LEU A 174 -3.58 0.14 -15.65
C LEU A 174 -4.56 1.24 -15.22
N THR A 175 -5.56 1.56 -16.06
CA THR A 175 -6.47 2.71 -15.81
C THR A 175 -7.89 2.30 -15.38
N ASP A 176 -8.23 1.02 -15.48
CA ASP A 176 -9.53 0.49 -15.10
C ASP A 176 -9.61 0.29 -13.57
N PRO A 177 -10.56 0.95 -12.87
CA PRO A 177 -10.64 0.86 -11.41
C PRO A 177 -10.88 -0.57 -10.86
N ALA A 178 -11.50 -1.45 -11.64
CA ALA A 178 -11.78 -2.83 -11.24
C ALA A 178 -10.61 -3.79 -11.56
N GLU A 179 -9.99 -3.63 -12.73
CA GLU A 179 -8.91 -4.50 -13.22
C GLU A 179 -7.51 -4.04 -12.78
N CYS A 180 -7.38 -2.82 -12.25
CA CYS A 180 -6.12 -2.18 -11.90
C CYS A 180 -5.15 -3.10 -11.16
N GLY A 181 -3.91 -3.13 -11.65
CA GLY A 181 -2.77 -3.80 -11.03
C GLY A 181 -1.56 -3.79 -11.97
N PRO A 182 -0.51 -4.55 -11.65
CA PRO A 182 0.73 -4.54 -12.43
C PRO A 182 0.53 -5.20 -13.80
N VAL A 183 1.14 -4.61 -14.81
CA VAL A 183 1.23 -5.17 -16.16
C VAL A 183 2.69 -5.48 -16.45
N THR A 184 2.99 -6.66 -16.95
CA THR A 184 4.34 -7.06 -17.37
C THR A 184 4.36 -7.26 -18.87
N LEU A 185 5.17 -6.48 -19.58
CA LEU A 185 5.52 -6.72 -20.97
C LEU A 185 6.99 -7.15 -21.01
N ALA A 186 7.24 -8.45 -21.11
CA ALA A 186 8.58 -8.99 -21.22
C ALA A 186 9.14 -8.72 -22.62
N LEU A 187 10.30 -8.08 -22.71
CA LEU A 187 10.83 -7.52 -23.95
C LEU A 187 12.03 -8.33 -24.45
N CYS A 188 11.83 -9.19 -25.46
CA CYS A 188 12.93 -9.92 -26.08
C CYS A 188 14.04 -8.96 -26.56
N GLN A 189 15.29 -9.28 -26.23
CA GLN A 189 16.45 -8.39 -26.41
C GLN A 189 16.64 -7.90 -27.84
N ASP A 190 16.59 -8.81 -28.81
CA ASP A 190 16.67 -8.50 -30.25
C ASP A 190 15.50 -7.62 -30.68
N VAL A 191 14.29 -7.97 -30.26
CA VAL A 191 13.05 -7.28 -30.65
C VAL A 191 13.04 -5.82 -30.23
N GLN A 192 13.64 -5.46 -29.09
CA GLN A 192 13.78 -4.06 -28.66
C GLN A 192 14.47 -3.17 -29.71
N ALA A 193 15.40 -3.74 -30.49
CA ALA A 193 16.16 -3.05 -31.53
C ALA A 193 15.58 -3.23 -32.95
N GLU A 194 14.59 -4.10 -33.14
CA GLU A 194 13.97 -4.34 -34.44
C GLU A 194 13.07 -3.17 -34.86
N ALA A 195 13.24 -2.71 -36.11
CA ALA A 195 12.47 -1.61 -36.67
C ALA A 195 11.19 -2.08 -37.35
N TYR A 196 10.10 -1.35 -37.12
CA TYR A 196 8.81 -1.56 -37.76
C TYR A 196 8.19 -0.22 -38.20
N ASP A 197 7.34 -0.26 -39.23
CA ASP A 197 6.63 0.91 -39.76
C ASP A 197 5.30 1.08 -38.99
N TYR A 198 5.36 1.76 -37.84
CA TYR A 198 4.19 1.98 -36.98
C TYR A 198 3.25 3.02 -37.57
N PRO A 199 1.91 2.85 -37.43
CA PRO A 199 0.98 3.89 -37.86
C PRO A 199 1.17 5.15 -37.02
N GLU A 200 1.20 6.33 -37.66
CA GLU A 200 1.40 7.62 -36.99
C GLU A 200 0.38 7.87 -35.85
N SER A 201 -0.86 7.39 -36.02
CA SER A 201 -1.92 7.46 -35.03
C SER A 201 -1.63 6.72 -33.72
N PHE A 202 -0.66 5.81 -33.71
CA PHE A 202 -0.23 5.10 -32.50
C PHE A 202 0.39 6.04 -31.47
N PHE A 203 0.98 7.15 -31.92
CA PHE A 203 1.65 8.14 -31.07
C PHE A 203 0.79 9.37 -30.77
N ALA A 204 -0.51 9.31 -31.10
CA ALA A 204 -1.43 10.39 -30.79
C ALA A 204 -1.54 10.55 -29.26
N GLU A 205 -1.54 11.80 -28.80
CA GLU A 205 -1.78 12.10 -27.39
C GLU A 205 -3.13 11.53 -26.96
N ARG A 206 -3.17 10.89 -25.78
CA ARG A 206 -4.40 10.34 -25.22
C ARG A 206 -4.57 10.77 -23.77
N LEU A 207 -5.73 11.35 -23.47
CA LEU A 207 -6.14 11.71 -22.12
C LEU A 207 -6.87 10.53 -21.45
N TRP A 208 -6.38 10.14 -20.28
CA TRP A 208 -6.95 9.09 -19.44
C TRP A 208 -7.56 9.70 -18.17
N LEU A 209 -8.87 9.51 -18.02
CA LEU A 209 -9.63 9.92 -16.84
C LEU A 209 -10.18 8.68 -16.12
N PRO A 210 -10.24 8.68 -14.77
CA PRO A 210 -10.84 7.58 -14.02
C PRO A 210 -12.29 7.37 -14.45
N ARG A 211 -12.64 6.14 -14.85
CA ARG A 211 -14.03 5.79 -15.11
C ARG A 211 -14.80 5.70 -13.79
N ARG A 212 -16.04 6.19 -13.79
CA ARG A 212 -16.92 6.16 -12.62
C ARG A 212 -18.23 5.41 -12.93
N PRO A 213 -18.28 4.08 -12.78
CA PRO A 213 -19.52 3.33 -12.97
C PRO A 213 -20.57 3.74 -11.93
N ARG A 214 -21.82 3.89 -12.37
CA ARG A 214 -22.99 4.14 -11.52
C ARG A 214 -23.63 2.82 -11.10
N PRO A 215 -24.32 2.78 -9.95
CA PRO A 215 -24.95 1.55 -9.46
C PRO A 215 -26.11 1.10 -10.36
N ASP A 216 -26.32 -0.22 -10.43
CA ASP A 216 -27.57 -0.76 -10.97
C ASP A 216 -28.76 -0.30 -10.12
N ARG A 217 -29.90 -0.04 -10.78
CA ARG A 217 -31.08 0.49 -10.12
C ARG A 217 -31.62 -0.45 -9.04
N ARG A 218 -31.64 -1.76 -9.29
CA ARG A 218 -32.20 -2.75 -8.34
C ARG A 218 -31.27 -2.96 -7.16
N GLU A 219 -29.96 -2.97 -7.40
CA GLU A 219 -28.94 -2.98 -6.34
C GLU A 219 -29.09 -1.77 -5.42
N LEU A 220 -29.25 -0.57 -6.00
CA LEU A 220 -29.49 0.66 -5.26
C LEU A 220 -30.78 0.60 -4.44
N GLU A 221 -31.90 0.17 -5.03
CA GLU A 221 -33.18 0.01 -4.33
C GLU A 221 -33.06 -0.94 -3.14
N ALA A 222 -32.35 -2.07 -3.30
CA ALA A 222 -32.11 -3.03 -2.22
C ALA A 222 -31.22 -2.45 -1.10
N ALA A 223 -30.14 -1.76 -1.45
CA ALA A 223 -29.24 -1.11 -0.50
C ALA A 223 -29.96 -0.03 0.31
N VAL A 224 -30.76 0.82 -0.35
CA VAL A 224 -31.57 1.88 0.29
C VAL A 224 -32.61 1.28 1.23
N ALA A 225 -33.29 0.21 0.82
CA ALA A 225 -34.27 -0.47 1.67
C ALA A 225 -33.61 -1.07 2.93
N ALA A 226 -32.39 -1.61 2.82
CA ALA A 226 -31.63 -2.10 3.96
C ALA A 226 -31.22 -0.95 4.90
N LEU A 227 -30.66 0.14 4.35
CA LEU A 227 -30.25 1.33 5.12
C LEU A 227 -31.42 1.96 5.88
N LYS A 228 -32.60 2.09 5.25
CA LYS A 228 -33.79 2.66 5.90
C LYS A 228 -34.30 1.85 7.11
N ARG A 229 -34.00 0.55 7.17
CA ARG A 229 -34.36 -0.33 8.29
C ARG A 229 -33.33 -0.32 9.43
N ALA A 230 -32.10 0.11 9.14
CA ALA A 230 -30.99 0.06 10.09
C ALA A 230 -31.22 0.98 11.30
N GLN A 231 -30.91 0.47 12.48
CA GLN A 231 -30.92 1.19 13.74
C GLN A 231 -29.52 1.60 14.20
N LYS A 232 -28.50 0.81 13.85
CA LYS A 232 -27.10 1.02 14.21
C LYS A 232 -26.20 0.86 12.97
N PRO A 233 -26.37 1.71 11.94
CA PRO A 233 -25.55 1.62 10.74
C PRO A 233 -24.10 2.03 11.03
N LEU A 234 -23.14 1.36 10.39
CA LEU A 234 -21.72 1.72 10.43
C LEU A 234 -21.16 1.77 9.01
N ILE A 235 -20.38 2.80 8.68
CA ILE A 235 -19.59 2.82 7.44
C ILE A 235 -18.22 2.21 7.70
N ILE A 236 -17.76 1.34 6.81
CA ILE A 236 -16.37 0.91 6.74
C ILE A 236 -15.75 1.51 5.48
N ALA A 237 -14.86 2.49 5.66
CA ALA A 237 -14.14 3.15 4.58
C ALA A 237 -12.85 2.39 4.24
N GLY A 238 -12.74 1.93 2.99
CA GLY A 238 -11.52 1.35 2.44
C GLY A 238 -10.78 2.29 1.49
N GLY A 239 -9.66 1.83 0.95
CA GLY A 239 -8.84 2.62 0.04
C GLY A 239 -9.54 3.05 -1.25
N GLY A 240 -10.63 2.38 -1.64
CA GLY A 240 -11.46 2.81 -2.77
C GLY A 240 -12.08 4.20 -2.57
N VAL A 241 -12.28 4.67 -1.33
CA VAL A 241 -12.71 6.04 -1.05
C VAL A 241 -11.65 7.04 -1.53
N LEU A 242 -10.38 6.82 -1.18
CA LEU A 242 -9.25 7.66 -1.62
C LEU A 242 -9.05 7.59 -3.13
N TYR A 243 -9.06 6.38 -3.72
CA TYR A 243 -8.89 6.19 -5.16
C TYR A 243 -9.99 6.84 -6.00
N SER A 244 -11.21 6.89 -5.47
CA SER A 244 -12.34 7.59 -6.11
C SER A 244 -12.28 9.11 -5.91
N GLY A 245 -11.49 9.61 -4.95
CA GLY A 245 -11.56 11.01 -4.51
C GLY A 245 -12.83 11.33 -3.74
N ALA A 246 -13.42 10.34 -3.06
CA ALA A 246 -14.74 10.41 -2.44
C ALA A 246 -14.72 10.92 -0.98
N SER A 247 -13.57 11.34 -0.43
CA SER A 247 -13.44 11.76 0.97
C SER A 247 -14.45 12.82 1.41
N GLN A 248 -14.65 13.88 0.61
CA GLN A 248 -15.64 14.93 0.93
C GLN A 248 -17.08 14.41 0.86
N LYS A 249 -17.38 13.54 -0.11
CA LYS A 249 -18.71 12.90 -0.24
C LYS A 249 -18.99 11.95 0.92
N LEU A 250 -17.97 11.20 1.36
CA LEU A 250 -18.05 10.35 2.55
C LEU A 250 -18.33 11.18 3.80
N ALA A 251 -17.62 12.30 3.99
CA ALA A 251 -17.86 13.20 5.12
C ALA A 251 -19.30 13.73 5.13
N ALA A 252 -19.74 14.31 3.99
CA ALA A 252 -21.09 14.83 3.84
C ALA A 252 -22.16 13.74 4.04
N PHE A 253 -21.94 12.53 3.54
CA PHE A 253 -22.85 11.40 3.72
C PHE A 253 -22.95 11.00 5.20
N ALA A 254 -21.81 10.82 5.87
CA ALA A 254 -21.76 10.46 7.29
C ALA A 254 -22.46 11.52 8.16
N GLU A 255 -22.23 12.80 7.92
CA GLU A 255 -22.85 13.91 8.65
C GLU A 255 -24.35 14.04 8.36
N LYS A 256 -24.76 13.98 7.10
CA LYS A 256 -26.17 14.10 6.68
C LYS A 256 -27.04 13.03 7.32
N PHE A 257 -26.54 11.79 7.35
CA PHE A 257 -27.30 10.63 7.82
C PHE A 257 -26.98 10.21 9.25
N GLY A 258 -25.96 10.80 9.89
CA GLY A 258 -25.57 10.46 11.26
C GLY A 258 -24.98 9.06 11.39
N ILE A 259 -24.08 8.66 10.48
CA ILE A 259 -23.49 7.32 10.46
C ILE A 259 -22.00 7.39 10.84
N PRO A 260 -21.55 6.72 11.91
CA PRO A 260 -20.13 6.65 12.24
C PRO A 260 -19.32 5.91 11.16
N VAL A 261 -18.03 6.22 11.08
CA VAL A 261 -17.10 5.68 10.08
C VAL A 261 -15.93 5.01 10.77
N GLY A 262 -15.70 3.73 10.48
CA GLY A 262 -14.44 3.03 10.75
C GLY A 262 -13.60 2.92 9.48
N GLU A 263 -12.28 2.87 9.64
CA GLU A 263 -11.34 2.84 8.53
C GLU A 263 -10.56 1.52 8.50
N THR A 264 -10.30 1.00 7.29
CA THR A 264 -9.33 -0.08 7.10
C THR A 264 -7.93 0.49 6.98
N GLN A 265 -6.88 -0.36 7.04
CA GLN A 265 -5.50 0.09 6.78
C GLN A 265 -5.34 0.82 5.44
N GLY A 266 -6.03 0.34 4.40
CA GLY A 266 -6.01 0.99 3.09
C GLY A 266 -6.90 2.23 3.00
N GLY A 267 -7.89 2.36 3.89
CA GLY A 267 -8.83 3.48 3.93
C GLY A 267 -8.47 4.55 4.96
N LYS A 268 -7.52 4.30 5.87
CA LYS A 268 -7.14 5.27 6.90
C LYS A 268 -6.72 6.59 6.27
N SER A 269 -7.15 7.69 6.92
CA SER A 269 -7.11 9.06 6.40
C SER A 269 -8.17 9.39 5.34
N SER A 270 -9.09 8.49 4.99
CA SER A 270 -10.23 8.84 4.13
C SER A 270 -11.03 10.00 4.70
N LEU A 271 -11.09 10.09 6.04
CA LEU A 271 -11.46 11.27 6.79
C LEU A 271 -10.31 11.71 7.70
N PRO A 272 -10.18 13.00 8.01
CA PRO A 272 -9.23 13.45 9.03
C PRO A 272 -9.62 12.88 10.40
N ASP A 273 -8.63 12.65 11.26
CA ASP A 273 -8.88 12.20 12.64
C ASP A 273 -9.74 13.21 13.43
N SER A 274 -9.71 14.49 13.07
CA SER A 274 -10.54 15.52 13.69
C SER A 274 -12.04 15.40 13.39
N HIS A 275 -12.44 14.66 12.34
CA HIS A 275 -13.85 14.53 11.96
C HIS A 275 -14.66 13.82 13.07
N PRO A 276 -15.78 14.39 13.56
CA PRO A 276 -16.47 13.90 14.76
C PRO A 276 -17.00 12.46 14.64
N LEU A 277 -17.28 12.00 13.42
CA LEU A 277 -17.77 10.65 13.14
C LEU A 277 -16.68 9.66 12.68
N ASN A 278 -15.41 10.07 12.62
CA ASN A 278 -14.30 9.16 12.31
C ASN A 278 -13.85 8.42 13.57
N MET A 279 -14.06 7.11 13.62
CA MET A 279 -13.70 6.22 14.74
C MET A 279 -12.30 5.59 14.56
N ALA A 280 -11.59 6.03 13.52
CA ALA A 280 -10.27 5.56 13.12
C ALA A 280 -10.26 4.06 12.79
N ALA A 281 -9.17 3.38 13.14
CA ALA A 281 -8.89 2.00 12.75
C ALA A 281 -9.94 0.99 13.20
N LEU A 282 -10.28 0.06 12.32
CA LEU A 282 -11.17 -1.06 12.58
C LEU A 282 -10.45 -2.41 12.38
N GLY A 283 -10.80 -3.42 13.20
CA GLY A 283 -10.31 -4.79 13.08
C GLY A 283 -9.27 -5.20 14.13
N VAL A 284 -8.41 -6.17 13.79
CA VAL A 284 -7.33 -6.73 14.63
C VAL A 284 -6.42 -5.64 15.19
N THR A 285 -6.18 -4.59 14.42
CA THR A 285 -5.37 -3.42 14.81
C THR A 285 -6.25 -2.18 15.00
N GLY A 286 -7.53 -2.39 15.35
CA GLY A 286 -8.55 -1.37 15.47
C GLY A 286 -8.59 -0.67 16.84
N THR A 287 -9.30 0.45 16.90
CA THR A 287 -9.62 1.14 18.14
C THR A 287 -10.76 0.44 18.88
N THR A 288 -10.85 0.61 20.20
CA THR A 288 -12.02 0.12 20.96
C THR A 288 -13.31 0.78 20.47
N ALA A 289 -13.24 2.06 20.06
CA ALA A 289 -14.37 2.81 19.52
C ALA A 289 -14.93 2.15 18.25
N ALA A 290 -14.10 1.91 17.23
CA ALA A 290 -14.54 1.33 15.97
C ALA A 290 -14.97 -0.13 16.14
N ASN A 291 -14.22 -0.93 16.89
CA ASN A 291 -14.50 -2.37 17.06
C ASN A 291 -15.79 -2.62 17.85
N ARG A 292 -16.08 -1.80 18.86
CA ARG A 292 -17.36 -1.87 19.59
C ARG A 292 -18.53 -1.57 18.64
N LEU A 293 -18.44 -0.51 17.85
CA LEU A 293 -19.49 -0.16 16.89
C LEU A 293 -19.66 -1.26 15.84
N ALA A 294 -18.56 -1.85 15.34
CA ALA A 294 -18.60 -2.96 14.40
C ALA A 294 -19.30 -4.20 14.98
N ALA A 295 -19.03 -4.52 16.25
CA ALA A 295 -19.67 -5.63 16.95
C ALA A 295 -21.15 -5.38 17.23
N GLU A 296 -21.58 -4.13 17.45
CA GLU A 296 -22.96 -3.75 17.76
C GLU A 296 -23.81 -3.37 16.53
N ALA A 297 -23.20 -3.04 15.39
CA ALA A 297 -23.90 -2.57 14.20
C ALA A 297 -24.88 -3.62 13.66
N ASP A 298 -26.07 -3.21 13.22
CA ASP A 298 -27.03 -4.07 12.54
C ASP A 298 -26.93 -3.99 11.00
N LEU A 299 -26.28 -2.93 10.50
CA LEU A 299 -25.95 -2.78 9.10
C LEU A 299 -24.54 -2.20 8.92
N VAL A 300 -23.78 -2.77 7.99
CA VAL A 300 -22.48 -2.25 7.55
C VAL A 300 -22.58 -1.76 6.11
N LEU A 301 -22.27 -0.48 5.88
CA LEU A 301 -22.02 0.06 4.54
C LEU A 301 -20.52 0.02 4.26
N ALA A 302 -20.08 -1.01 3.54
CA ALA A 302 -18.69 -1.25 3.19
C ALA A 302 -18.33 -0.50 1.90
N VAL A 303 -17.65 0.65 2.01
CA VAL A 303 -17.34 1.55 0.89
C VAL A 303 -15.91 1.38 0.43
N GLY A 304 -15.72 0.91 -0.81
CA GLY A 304 -14.39 0.80 -1.43
C GLY A 304 -13.42 -0.10 -0.66
N THR A 305 -13.95 -1.08 0.09
CA THR A 305 -13.18 -2.01 0.92
C THR A 305 -13.37 -3.43 0.45
N ARG A 306 -12.35 -4.26 0.70
CA ARG A 306 -12.37 -5.70 0.42
C ARG A 306 -12.74 -6.52 1.65
N LEU A 307 -12.97 -5.88 2.81
CA LEU A 307 -13.23 -6.56 4.08
C LEU A 307 -12.21 -7.69 4.33
N GLN A 308 -10.93 -7.30 4.37
CA GLN A 308 -9.83 -8.26 4.59
C GLN A 308 -9.85 -8.80 6.02
N ASP A 309 -9.19 -9.94 6.21
CA ASP A 309 -9.05 -10.66 7.48
C ASP A 309 -8.83 -9.74 8.69
N PHE A 310 -7.83 -8.86 8.62
CA PHE A 310 -7.55 -7.91 9.71
C PHE A 310 -8.72 -6.97 9.98
N THR A 311 -9.37 -6.44 8.95
CA THR A 311 -10.54 -5.54 9.12
C THR A 311 -11.70 -6.27 9.80
N THR A 312 -11.92 -7.54 9.46
CA THR A 312 -13.09 -8.29 9.95
C THR A 312 -12.84 -9.01 11.26
N GLY A 313 -11.62 -8.95 11.80
CA GLY A 313 -11.20 -9.78 12.93
C GLY A 313 -11.38 -11.25 12.60
N SER A 314 -10.93 -11.67 11.43
CA SER A 314 -11.15 -13.01 10.88
C SER A 314 -12.63 -13.40 10.86
N TRP A 315 -13.49 -12.44 10.52
CA TRP A 315 -14.96 -12.53 10.54
C TRP A 315 -15.58 -12.87 11.90
N ALA A 316 -14.84 -12.70 12.99
CA ALA A 316 -15.36 -12.84 14.35
C ALA A 316 -15.78 -11.51 14.99
N LEU A 317 -15.37 -10.37 14.42
CA LEU A 317 -15.71 -9.05 14.97
C LEU A 317 -17.20 -8.71 14.78
N PHE A 318 -17.80 -9.19 13.69
CA PHE A 318 -19.20 -8.96 13.38
C PHE A 318 -20.05 -10.09 13.97
N LYS A 319 -20.86 -9.79 14.99
CA LYS A 319 -21.80 -10.77 15.58
C LYS A 319 -22.77 -11.34 14.53
N ARG A 320 -23.00 -12.66 14.59
CA ARG A 320 -23.76 -13.44 13.59
C ARG A 320 -25.23 -13.06 13.45
N ASP A 321 -25.88 -12.67 14.54
CA ASP A 321 -27.33 -12.44 14.52
C ASP A 321 -27.70 -11.15 13.77
N SER A 322 -28.34 -11.30 12.60
CA SER A 322 -29.13 -10.28 11.88
C SER A 322 -28.42 -9.09 11.23
N LYS A 323 -27.11 -9.17 10.94
CA LYS A 323 -26.37 -8.08 10.27
C LYS A 323 -26.51 -8.09 8.76
N ALA A 324 -26.92 -6.97 8.18
CA ALA A 324 -26.85 -6.75 6.74
C ALA A 324 -25.52 -6.07 6.35
N ILE A 325 -24.89 -6.49 5.26
CA ILE A 325 -23.75 -5.79 4.67
C ILE A 325 -24.18 -5.25 3.31
N VAL A 326 -23.93 -3.98 3.04
CA VAL A 326 -24.04 -3.37 1.71
C VAL A 326 -22.61 -3.13 1.21
N GLY A 327 -22.21 -3.80 0.14
CA GLY A 327 -20.87 -3.67 -0.44
C GLY A 327 -20.87 -2.70 -1.61
N LEU A 328 -20.48 -1.44 -1.36
CA LEU A 328 -20.26 -0.43 -2.39
C LEU A 328 -18.83 -0.54 -2.95
N ASN A 329 -18.68 -1.20 -4.10
CA ASN A 329 -17.35 -1.46 -4.67
C ASN A 329 -17.38 -1.58 -6.20
N VAL A 330 -16.31 -1.15 -6.87
CA VAL A 330 -16.12 -1.32 -8.32
C VAL A 330 -15.85 -2.77 -8.72
N GLN A 331 -15.39 -3.61 -7.78
CA GLN A 331 -15.13 -5.03 -8.02
C GLN A 331 -16.33 -5.87 -7.50
N PRO A 332 -17.13 -6.48 -8.40
CA PRO A 332 -18.27 -7.33 -8.04
C PRO A 332 -18.01 -8.36 -6.94
N PHE A 333 -16.87 -9.04 -6.95
CA PHE A 333 -16.53 -10.04 -5.93
C PHE A 333 -16.43 -9.42 -4.53
N ASP A 334 -15.88 -8.21 -4.42
CA ASP A 334 -15.78 -7.53 -3.13
C ASP A 334 -17.14 -6.92 -2.72
N ALA A 335 -17.94 -6.46 -3.68
CA ALA A 335 -19.29 -5.94 -3.44
C ALA A 335 -20.25 -7.00 -2.88
N GLY A 336 -20.15 -8.26 -3.35
CA GLY A 336 -20.97 -9.39 -2.90
C GLY A 336 -20.34 -10.26 -1.81
N LYS A 337 -19.20 -9.86 -1.24
CA LYS A 337 -18.44 -10.68 -0.27
C LYS A 337 -19.26 -10.95 0.99
N HIS A 338 -19.18 -12.19 1.51
CA HIS A 338 -19.95 -12.62 2.69
C HIS A 338 -21.47 -12.39 2.55
N ARG A 339 -22.00 -12.60 1.33
CA ARG A 339 -23.41 -12.39 0.96
C ARG A 339 -23.90 -10.97 1.26
N ALA A 340 -23.00 -9.99 1.18
CA ALA A 340 -23.39 -8.60 1.14
C ALA A 340 -24.37 -8.35 0.00
N LEU A 341 -25.28 -7.39 0.20
CA LEU A 341 -26.06 -6.78 -0.87
C LEU A 341 -25.08 -6.00 -1.76
N PRO A 342 -24.82 -6.48 -2.99
CA PRO A 342 -23.85 -5.82 -3.85
C PRO A 342 -24.40 -4.48 -4.33
N LEU A 343 -23.54 -3.47 -4.37
CA LEU A 343 -23.78 -2.19 -5.02
C LEU A 343 -22.55 -1.88 -5.87
N VAL A 344 -22.53 -2.37 -7.11
CA VAL A 344 -21.35 -2.29 -7.97
C VAL A 344 -21.24 -0.89 -8.59
N ALA A 345 -20.43 -0.03 -7.98
CA ALA A 345 -20.25 1.36 -8.41
C ALA A 345 -18.93 1.94 -7.93
N ASP A 346 -18.55 3.06 -8.55
CA ASP A 346 -17.54 3.97 -8.01
C ASP A 346 -18.00 4.52 -6.65
N ALA A 347 -17.07 4.69 -5.71
CA ALA A 347 -17.42 5.11 -4.35
C ALA A 347 -18.07 6.50 -4.32
N ALA A 348 -17.59 7.46 -5.10
CA ALA A 348 -18.18 8.80 -5.18
C ALA A 348 -19.60 8.76 -5.77
N GLU A 349 -19.79 8.14 -6.93
CA GLU A 349 -21.11 8.04 -7.58
C GLU A 349 -22.10 7.21 -6.75
N GLY A 350 -21.64 6.14 -6.09
CA GLY A 350 -22.47 5.31 -5.23
C GLY A 350 -22.93 6.05 -3.96
N LEU A 351 -22.05 6.83 -3.34
CA LEU A 351 -22.42 7.66 -2.18
C LEU A 351 -23.41 8.75 -2.56
N ASP A 352 -23.26 9.40 -3.73
CA ASP A 352 -24.23 10.38 -4.23
C ASP A 352 -25.60 9.73 -4.48
N ALA A 353 -25.64 8.61 -5.21
CA ALA A 353 -26.89 7.91 -5.52
C ALA A 353 -27.61 7.43 -4.25
N LEU A 354 -26.87 6.95 -3.24
CA LEU A 354 -27.43 6.63 -1.93
C LEU A 354 -27.93 7.88 -1.20
N ALA A 355 -27.19 8.99 -1.26
CA ALA A 355 -27.55 10.23 -0.57
C ALA A 355 -28.84 10.86 -1.11
N ASP A 356 -29.09 10.71 -2.40
CA ASP A 356 -30.32 11.16 -3.07
C ASP A 356 -31.48 10.24 -2.68
N ALA A 357 -31.31 8.92 -2.76
CA ALA A 357 -32.38 7.96 -2.47
C ALA A 357 -32.76 7.85 -0.97
N LEU A 358 -31.86 8.26 -0.08
CA LEU A 358 -32.07 8.33 1.37
C LEU A 358 -32.59 9.69 1.85
N GLU A 359 -33.01 10.59 0.95
CA GLU A 359 -33.52 11.91 1.34
C GLU A 359 -34.58 11.82 2.46
N GLY A 360 -34.42 12.69 3.47
CA GLY A 360 -35.28 12.75 4.65
C GLY A 360 -35.03 11.65 5.71
N TRP A 361 -34.25 10.61 5.41
CA TRP A 361 -33.86 9.60 6.39
C TRP A 361 -32.65 10.04 7.21
N LYS A 362 -32.56 9.58 8.45
CA LYS A 362 -31.38 9.68 9.33
C LYS A 362 -31.29 8.42 10.19
N ALA A 363 -30.08 8.05 10.58
CA ALA A 363 -29.87 6.99 11.55
C ALA A 363 -30.62 7.31 12.87
N PRO A 364 -31.25 6.31 13.52
CA PRO A 364 -31.97 6.52 14.78
C PRO A 364 -31.11 7.13 15.90
N GLY A 365 -31.79 7.84 16.81
CA GLY A 365 -31.16 8.65 17.84
C GLY A 365 -30.27 7.86 18.83
N GLY A 366 -29.25 8.52 19.37
CA GLY A 366 -28.33 7.96 20.38
C GLY A 366 -27.12 7.20 19.82
N TRP A 367 -27.17 6.75 18.57
CA TRP A 367 -26.05 6.04 17.94
C TRP A 367 -24.83 6.94 17.71
N VAL A 368 -25.06 8.14 17.18
CA VAL A 368 -24.01 9.16 16.98
C VAL A 368 -23.35 9.56 18.30
N GLU A 369 -24.12 9.76 19.35
CA GLU A 369 -23.57 10.15 20.67
C GLU A 369 -22.76 9.00 21.29
N THR A 370 -23.20 7.75 21.11
CA THR A 370 -22.41 6.57 21.48
C THR A 370 -21.05 6.55 20.77
N ALA A 371 -21.03 6.84 19.46
CA ALA A 371 -19.80 6.91 18.69
C ALA A 371 -18.88 8.06 19.16
N LYS A 372 -19.42 9.26 19.37
CA LYS A 372 -18.65 10.41 19.87
C LYS A 372 -18.04 10.15 21.25
N GLN A 373 -18.80 9.52 22.17
CA GLN A 373 -18.29 9.15 23.48
C GLN A 373 -17.15 8.12 23.35
N GLY A 374 -17.35 7.06 22.57
CA GLY A 374 -16.31 6.05 22.34
C GLY A 374 -15.03 6.65 21.74
N LYS A 375 -15.16 7.63 20.84
CA LYS A 375 -14.03 8.39 20.32
C LYS A 375 -13.33 9.22 21.39
N ALA A 376 -14.06 9.92 22.25
CA ALA A 376 -13.48 10.70 23.34
C ALA A 376 -12.71 9.79 24.34
N ASP A 377 -13.28 8.63 24.66
CA ASP A 377 -12.64 7.62 25.50
C ASP A 377 -11.34 7.13 24.84
N TRP A 378 -11.38 6.82 23.54
CA TRP A 378 -10.19 6.42 22.79
C TRP A 378 -9.12 7.50 22.73
N ARG A 379 -9.51 8.78 22.56
CA ARG A 379 -8.55 9.90 22.58
C ARG A 379 -7.79 9.97 23.91
N SER A 380 -8.47 9.72 25.02
CA SER A 380 -7.83 9.68 26.35
C SER A 380 -6.84 8.52 26.47
N VAL A 381 -7.12 7.38 25.82
CA VAL A 381 -6.16 6.27 25.71
C VAL A 381 -4.94 6.69 24.89
N VAL A 382 -5.15 7.26 23.70
CA VAL A 382 -4.06 7.72 22.82
C VAL A 382 -3.17 8.72 23.55
N GLU A 383 -3.74 9.72 24.22
CA GLU A 383 -2.98 10.71 25.00
C GLU A 383 -2.11 10.07 26.08
N ARG A 384 -2.62 9.04 26.77
CA ARG A 384 -1.87 8.31 27.80
C ARG A 384 -0.74 7.47 27.21
N VAL A 385 -1.03 6.61 26.22
CA VAL A 385 -0.05 5.62 25.73
C VAL A 385 1.02 6.25 24.83
N THR A 386 0.72 7.41 24.23
CA THR A 386 1.67 8.16 23.40
C THR A 386 2.38 9.27 24.16
N ALA A 387 2.12 9.44 25.45
CA ALA A 387 2.72 10.48 26.28
C ALA A 387 4.26 10.39 26.30
N SER A 388 4.91 11.54 26.49
CA SER A 388 6.36 11.58 26.70
C SER A 388 6.76 10.85 27.98
N THR A 389 7.97 10.31 28.00
CA THR A 389 8.49 9.46 29.07
C THR A 389 10.01 9.52 29.14
N ASN A 390 10.57 9.10 30.28
CA ASN A 390 12.01 8.96 30.51
C ASN A 390 12.44 7.50 30.67
N VAL A 391 11.60 6.53 30.27
CA VAL A 391 12.01 5.12 30.26
C VAL A 391 13.20 4.91 29.32
N PRO A 392 14.15 4.02 29.64
CA PRO A 392 15.33 3.81 28.81
C PRO A 392 15.01 3.31 27.39
N LEU A 393 14.02 2.44 27.24
CA LEU A 393 13.54 1.92 25.97
C LEU A 393 12.06 2.27 25.82
N PRO A 394 11.70 3.28 25.01
CA PRO A 394 10.29 3.59 24.76
C PRO A 394 9.60 2.51 23.94
N SER A 395 8.26 2.52 24.01
CA SER A 395 7.41 1.72 23.13
C SER A 395 7.21 2.40 21.77
N ASP A 396 6.77 1.62 20.78
CA ASP A 396 6.34 2.16 19.48
C ASP A 396 5.32 3.29 19.64
N ALA A 397 4.35 3.17 20.55
CA ALA A 397 3.34 4.20 20.83
C ALA A 397 3.94 5.54 21.28
N GLN A 398 4.97 5.51 22.12
CA GLN A 398 5.64 6.72 22.62
C GLN A 398 6.44 7.40 21.52
N VAL A 399 7.08 6.62 20.64
CA VAL A 399 7.76 7.11 19.44
C VAL A 399 6.76 7.75 18.48
N ILE A 400 5.61 7.11 18.23
CA ILE A 400 4.52 7.66 17.41
C ILE A 400 4.05 9.01 17.98
N GLY A 401 3.86 9.10 19.30
CA GLY A 401 3.50 10.33 19.98
C GLY A 401 4.52 11.45 19.79
N ALA A 402 5.81 11.12 19.92
CA ALA A 402 6.92 12.05 19.72
C ALA A 402 6.93 12.62 18.30
N VAL A 403 6.79 11.73 17.30
CA VAL A 403 6.70 12.11 15.89
C VAL A 403 5.50 13.02 15.65
N GLN A 404 4.31 12.67 16.15
CA GLN A 404 3.10 13.49 15.98
C GLN A 404 3.23 14.86 16.65
N ARG A 405 3.84 14.95 17.84
CA ARG A 405 4.05 16.25 18.54
C ARG A 405 5.05 17.14 17.82
N ALA A 406 6.16 16.58 17.34
CA ALA A 406 7.21 17.35 16.66
C ALA A 406 6.82 17.73 15.21
N LEU A 407 6.14 16.82 14.50
CA LEU A 407 5.88 16.96 13.07
C LEU A 407 4.42 17.34 12.73
N GLY A 408 3.50 17.27 13.68
CA GLY A 408 2.09 17.61 13.46
C GLY A 408 1.37 16.59 12.56
N GLU A 409 0.15 16.93 12.14
CA GLU A 409 -0.75 16.04 11.38
C GLU A 409 -0.75 16.24 9.86
N GLU A 410 -0.09 17.31 9.38
CA GLU A 410 -0.01 17.72 7.96
C GLU A 410 1.16 17.09 7.20
N VAL A 411 1.76 16.02 7.74
CA VAL A 411 2.80 15.24 7.07
C VAL A 411 2.21 14.00 6.41
N VAL A 412 2.89 13.48 5.39
CA VAL A 412 2.60 12.12 4.91
C VAL A 412 3.42 11.14 5.71
N LEU A 413 2.74 10.40 6.59
CA LEU A 413 3.34 9.28 7.31
C LEU A 413 3.36 8.05 6.39
N LEU A 414 4.52 7.40 6.28
CA LEU A 414 4.70 6.17 5.52
C LEU A 414 5.29 5.04 6.36
N HIS A 415 4.71 3.85 6.22
CA HIS A 415 5.21 2.58 6.78
C HIS A 415 4.71 1.40 5.94
N ALA A 416 5.15 0.17 6.24
CA ALA A 416 4.70 -1.03 5.53
C ALA A 416 4.42 -2.23 6.44
N ALA A 417 5.46 -2.79 7.06
CA ALA A 417 5.38 -4.08 7.75
C ALA A 417 5.88 -4.02 9.19
N GLY A 418 5.72 -5.12 9.93
CA GLY A 418 6.20 -5.26 11.31
C GLY A 418 5.19 -4.79 12.37
N GLY A 419 5.69 -4.25 13.49
CA GLY A 419 4.86 -3.77 14.61
C GLY A 419 4.19 -2.42 14.34
N LEU A 420 4.86 -1.58 13.56
CA LEU A 420 4.41 -0.22 13.22
C LEU A 420 3.00 -0.19 12.60
N PRO A 421 2.62 -1.06 11.64
CA PRO A 421 1.25 -1.09 11.13
C PRO A 421 0.19 -1.30 12.19
N GLY A 422 0.47 -2.08 13.24
CA GLY A 422 -0.49 -2.33 14.31
C GLY A 422 -0.73 -1.11 15.18
N GLU A 423 0.35 -0.42 15.56
CA GLU A 423 0.29 0.75 16.42
C GLU A 423 -0.15 2.00 15.65
N LEU A 424 0.41 2.25 14.46
CA LEU A 424 0.11 3.43 13.65
C LEU A 424 -1.34 3.46 13.16
N HIS A 425 -1.95 2.31 12.89
CA HIS A 425 -3.34 2.25 12.46
C HIS A 425 -4.26 2.86 13.53
N LYS A 426 -4.09 2.45 14.79
CA LYS A 426 -4.95 2.87 15.91
C LYS A 426 -4.50 4.17 16.60
N LEU A 427 -3.22 4.55 16.53
CA LEU A 427 -2.65 5.68 17.27
C LEU A 427 -2.34 6.93 16.45
N TRP A 428 -1.98 6.79 15.16
CA TRP A 428 -1.62 7.97 14.34
C TRP A 428 -2.85 8.79 13.99
N ARG A 429 -2.77 10.11 14.21
CA ARG A 429 -3.85 11.06 13.91
C ARG A 429 -3.56 11.73 12.57
N ALA A 430 -4.14 11.18 11.51
CA ALA A 430 -3.96 11.68 10.16
C ALA A 430 -4.76 12.97 9.94
N GLY A 431 -4.10 14.03 9.47
CA GLY A 431 -4.72 15.35 9.27
C GLY A 431 -5.52 15.50 7.97
N SER A 432 -5.21 14.73 6.92
CA SER A 432 -5.82 14.94 5.60
C SER A 432 -5.86 13.68 4.72
N PRO A 433 -6.76 13.61 3.71
CA PRO A 433 -6.82 12.51 2.76
C PRO A 433 -5.50 12.17 2.08
N GLY A 434 -5.03 10.94 2.32
CA GLY A 434 -3.76 10.44 1.78
C GLY A 434 -2.54 10.78 2.64
N SER A 435 -2.71 11.38 3.82
CA SER A 435 -1.59 11.66 4.74
C SER A 435 -1.13 10.43 5.53
N TYR A 436 -1.85 9.29 5.42
CA TYR A 436 -1.45 7.98 5.92
C TYR A 436 -1.19 7.01 4.76
N HIS A 437 0.08 6.67 4.53
CA HIS A 437 0.51 5.78 3.45
C HIS A 437 1.07 4.47 4.00
N ALA A 438 0.21 3.46 4.14
CA ALA A 438 0.61 2.13 4.62
C ALA A 438 0.68 1.10 3.49
N GLU A 439 1.79 0.40 3.30
CA GLU A 439 1.78 -0.84 2.52
C GLU A 439 1.51 -2.04 3.43
N TYR A 440 0.23 -2.38 3.59
CA TYR A 440 -0.20 -3.47 4.47
C TYR A 440 -1.06 -4.52 3.76
N GLY A 441 -1.19 -4.41 2.44
CA GLY A 441 -1.97 -5.36 1.64
C GLY A 441 -1.21 -6.67 1.45
N TYR A 442 0.08 -6.57 1.14
CA TYR A 442 1.01 -7.70 1.03
C TYR A 442 2.00 -7.76 2.19
N SER A 443 2.09 -6.67 3.00
CA SER A 443 2.93 -6.58 4.20
C SER A 443 4.42 -6.78 3.89
N THR A 444 4.90 -6.04 2.91
CA THR A 444 6.23 -6.20 2.32
C THR A 444 7.26 -5.37 3.06
N MET A 445 8.16 -6.03 3.78
CA MET A 445 9.34 -5.38 4.33
C MET A 445 10.27 -4.88 3.22
N GLY A 446 10.99 -3.79 3.49
CA GLY A 446 11.84 -3.08 2.52
C GLY A 446 11.08 -2.11 1.62
N TYR A 447 9.76 -1.94 1.79
CA TYR A 447 8.98 -0.94 1.04
C TYR A 447 9.22 0.48 1.55
N GLU A 448 9.53 0.66 2.82
CA GLU A 448 9.40 1.93 3.54
C GLU A 448 10.22 3.06 2.92
N ILE A 449 11.53 2.88 2.74
CA ILE A 449 12.40 3.98 2.28
C ILE A 449 12.15 4.28 0.78
N ALA A 450 12.09 3.23 -0.05
CA ALA A 450 11.79 3.35 -1.47
C ALA A 450 10.38 3.94 -1.71
N GLY A 451 9.42 3.53 -0.89
CA GLY A 451 8.07 4.06 -0.90
C GLY A 451 8.02 5.53 -0.49
N GLY A 452 8.78 5.91 0.55
CA GLY A 452 8.98 7.30 0.97
C GLY A 452 9.46 8.17 -0.20
N LEU A 453 10.46 7.69 -0.92
CA LEU A 453 10.96 8.35 -2.13
C LEU A 453 9.85 8.54 -3.18
N GLY A 454 9.10 7.48 -3.49
CA GLY A 454 7.98 7.55 -4.44
C GLY A 454 6.87 8.51 -4.02
N VAL A 455 6.53 8.56 -2.73
CA VAL A 455 5.57 9.56 -2.20
C VAL A 455 6.13 10.97 -2.35
N LYS A 456 7.40 11.21 -2.03
CA LYS A 456 8.03 12.52 -2.16
C LYS A 456 8.06 12.99 -3.62
N MET A 457 8.27 12.08 -4.58
CA MET A 457 8.15 12.38 -6.01
C MET A 457 6.73 12.81 -6.40
N ALA A 458 5.70 12.18 -5.82
CA ALA A 458 4.30 12.52 -6.10
C ALA A 458 3.84 13.81 -5.39
N LYS A 459 4.44 14.11 -4.22
CA LYS A 459 4.07 15.21 -3.33
C LYS A 459 5.32 15.99 -2.87
N PRO A 460 6.04 16.66 -3.80
CA PRO A 460 7.34 17.28 -3.49
C PRO A 460 7.27 18.36 -2.40
N ALA A 461 6.14 19.05 -2.28
CA ALA A 461 5.93 20.10 -1.28
C ALA A 461 5.59 19.58 0.13
N GLN A 462 5.16 18.31 0.27
CA GLN A 462 4.79 17.76 1.57
C GLN A 462 6.00 17.16 2.28
N GLU A 463 6.04 17.27 3.60
CA GLU A 463 7.00 16.51 4.41
C GLU A 463 6.59 15.04 4.44
N VAL A 464 7.54 14.16 4.12
CA VAL A 464 7.33 12.70 4.09
C VAL A 464 8.11 12.09 5.24
N VAL A 465 7.39 11.48 6.17
CA VAL A 465 7.93 10.85 7.37
C VAL A 465 7.85 9.34 7.20
N VAL A 466 9.00 8.68 7.09
CA VAL A 466 9.10 7.23 6.96
C VAL A 466 9.39 6.64 8.33
N MET A 467 8.47 5.86 8.89
CA MET A 467 8.73 5.09 10.10
C MET A 467 9.08 3.66 9.71
N VAL A 468 10.23 3.18 10.16
CA VAL A 468 10.80 1.89 9.74
C VAL A 468 11.47 1.18 10.92
N GLY A 469 11.33 -0.14 11.01
CA GLY A 469 12.06 -0.96 11.97
C GLY A 469 13.44 -1.38 11.45
N ASP A 470 14.36 -1.71 12.35
CA ASP A 470 15.72 -2.19 12.05
C ASP A 470 15.75 -3.34 11.03
N GLY A 471 14.89 -4.35 11.19
CA GLY A 471 14.81 -5.48 10.27
C GLY A 471 14.43 -5.07 8.84
N SER A 472 13.49 -4.14 8.68
CA SER A 472 13.05 -3.67 7.35
C SER A 472 14.10 -2.75 6.72
N TYR A 473 14.77 -1.93 7.53
CA TYR A 473 15.89 -1.10 7.09
C TYR A 473 17.03 -1.96 6.52
N LEU A 474 17.40 -3.05 7.20
CA LEU A 474 18.46 -3.94 6.74
C LEU A 474 18.12 -4.67 5.42
N MET A 475 16.84 -4.82 5.07
CA MET A 475 16.45 -5.42 3.79
C MET A 475 16.70 -4.49 2.60
N LEU A 476 16.26 -3.23 2.66
CA LEU A 476 16.36 -2.27 1.54
C LEU A 476 16.59 -0.82 2.03
N ASN A 477 17.83 -0.51 2.42
CA ASN A 477 18.26 0.81 2.89
C ASN A 477 18.89 1.70 1.81
N SER A 478 19.36 1.11 0.69
CA SER A 478 20.17 1.82 -0.31
C SER A 478 19.48 3.05 -0.90
N GLU A 479 18.15 3.10 -0.87
CA GLU A 479 17.37 4.23 -1.40
C GLU A 479 17.44 5.50 -0.55
N VAL A 480 18.10 5.45 0.63
CA VAL A 480 18.59 6.65 1.29
C VAL A 480 19.53 7.41 0.34
N ALA A 481 20.48 6.73 -0.31
CA ALA A 481 21.39 7.35 -1.26
C ALA A 481 20.66 7.91 -2.49
N THR A 482 19.67 7.17 -3.01
CA THR A 482 18.84 7.65 -4.13
C THR A 482 18.05 8.90 -3.76
N SER A 483 17.47 8.96 -2.55
CA SER A 483 16.76 10.15 -2.08
C SER A 483 17.65 11.39 -2.02
N VAL A 484 18.90 11.24 -1.57
CA VAL A 484 19.91 12.31 -1.53
C VAL A 484 20.33 12.69 -2.96
N MET A 485 20.62 11.71 -3.81
CA MET A 485 21.00 11.91 -5.21
C MET A 485 19.95 12.71 -5.99
N LEU A 486 18.66 12.46 -5.75
CA LEU A 486 17.56 13.15 -6.42
C LEU A 486 17.15 14.47 -5.73
N GLY A 487 17.75 14.82 -4.59
CA GLY A 487 17.34 15.99 -3.79
C GLY A 487 15.93 15.84 -3.20
N LEU A 488 15.43 14.61 -3.07
CA LEU A 488 14.09 14.30 -2.58
C LEU A 488 14.17 13.93 -1.10
N LYS A 489 14.27 14.97 -0.27
CA LYS A 489 14.38 14.85 1.18
C LYS A 489 13.25 14.03 1.79
N LEU A 490 13.63 13.07 2.63
CA LEU A 490 12.77 12.31 3.55
C LEU A 490 13.16 12.56 5.02
N ILE A 491 12.23 12.40 5.94
CA ILE A 491 12.51 12.27 7.38
C ILE A 491 12.27 10.80 7.75
N VAL A 492 13.33 10.05 8.03
CA VAL A 492 13.26 8.64 8.40
C VAL A 492 13.43 8.51 9.91
N VAL A 493 12.48 7.85 10.56
CA VAL A 493 12.54 7.48 11.98
C VAL A 493 12.73 5.97 12.05
N LEU A 494 13.93 5.55 12.45
CA LEU A 494 14.31 4.15 12.58
C LEU A 494 14.15 3.72 14.03
N LEU A 495 13.25 2.74 14.25
CA LEU A 495 13.03 2.12 15.55
C LEU A 495 13.86 0.83 15.61
N ASP A 496 14.90 0.83 16.44
CA ASP A 496 15.77 -0.33 16.64
C ASP A 496 15.31 -1.12 17.87
N ASN A 497 14.58 -2.21 17.63
CA ASN A 497 14.16 -3.14 18.68
C ASN A 497 14.94 -4.47 18.66
N ARG A 498 16.03 -4.52 17.88
CA ARG A 498 16.91 -5.68 17.72
C ARG A 498 16.19 -6.94 17.21
N GLY A 499 15.35 -6.80 16.18
CA GLY A 499 14.79 -7.93 15.44
C GLY A 499 13.33 -7.76 14.99
N PHE A 500 12.61 -8.87 14.95
CA PHE A 500 11.21 -8.95 14.52
C PHE A 500 10.26 -8.94 15.73
N GLY A 501 10.28 -7.83 16.48
CA GLY A 501 9.56 -7.72 17.77
C GLY A 501 8.07 -8.09 17.72
N CYS A 502 7.31 -7.66 16.72
CA CYS A 502 5.88 -8.00 16.63
C CYS A 502 5.63 -9.49 16.37
N ILE A 503 6.51 -10.15 15.60
CA ILE A 503 6.42 -11.59 15.33
C ILE A 503 6.78 -12.37 16.60
N ASN A 504 7.75 -11.85 17.37
CA ASN A 504 8.06 -12.40 18.69
C ASN A 504 6.86 -12.34 19.65
N ARG A 505 6.18 -11.18 19.72
CA ARG A 505 4.96 -11.02 20.52
C ARG A 505 3.86 -11.97 20.06
N LEU A 506 3.68 -12.16 18.76
CA LEU A 506 2.70 -13.11 18.21
C LEU A 506 3.04 -14.56 18.57
N GLN A 507 4.31 -14.94 18.48
CA GLN A 507 4.81 -16.26 18.90
C GLN A 507 4.53 -16.53 20.38
N MET A 508 4.72 -15.53 21.24
CA MET A 508 4.39 -15.62 22.67
C MET A 508 2.88 -15.65 22.92
N ALA A 509 2.10 -14.88 22.16
CA ALA A 509 0.65 -14.83 22.27
C ALA A 509 -0.02 -16.18 21.98
N THR A 510 0.58 -17.00 21.12
CA THR A 510 0.14 -18.39 20.84
C THR A 510 0.69 -19.43 21.84
N GLY A 511 1.35 -18.99 22.91
CA GLY A 511 1.91 -19.83 23.97
C GLY A 511 3.31 -20.36 23.67
N GLY A 512 3.89 -19.99 22.52
CA GLY A 512 5.28 -20.28 22.16
C GLY A 512 6.28 -19.55 23.08
N ALA A 513 7.52 -20.01 23.06
CA ALA A 513 8.64 -19.25 23.63
C ALA A 513 9.15 -18.24 22.60
N SER A 514 9.75 -17.15 23.09
CA SER A 514 10.62 -16.27 22.29
C SER A 514 11.70 -17.13 21.61
N PHE A 515 11.73 -17.14 20.28
CA PHE A 515 12.69 -17.94 19.52
C PHE A 515 12.90 -17.38 18.12
N ASN A 516 14.17 -17.14 17.76
CA ASN A 516 14.65 -16.78 16.41
C ASN A 516 14.08 -15.48 15.80
N ASN A 517 13.20 -14.77 16.50
CA ASN A 517 12.62 -13.50 16.04
C ASN A 517 13.44 -12.29 16.49
N LEU A 518 13.96 -12.29 17.73
CA LEU A 518 14.88 -11.27 18.21
C LEU A 518 16.32 -11.70 17.91
N LEU A 519 17.21 -10.76 17.60
CA LEU A 519 18.62 -11.06 17.30
C LEU A 519 19.27 -11.88 18.41
N GLY A 520 18.99 -11.55 19.68
CA GLY A 520 19.48 -12.29 20.85
C GLY A 520 19.01 -13.75 20.93
N ASP A 521 17.90 -14.09 20.28
CA ASP A 521 17.33 -15.46 20.26
C ASP A 521 17.74 -16.24 19.00
N THR A 522 18.50 -15.64 18.09
CA THR A 522 19.02 -16.32 16.89
C THR A 522 20.28 -17.11 17.21
N ARG A 523 20.67 -18.04 16.31
CA ARG A 523 21.97 -18.69 16.39
C ARG A 523 23.07 -17.70 16.00
N HIS A 524 23.91 -17.32 16.96
CA HIS A 524 25.02 -16.38 16.75
C HIS A 524 26.27 -16.79 17.55
N GLU A 525 27.44 -16.41 17.04
CA GLU A 525 28.68 -16.39 17.83
C GLU A 525 28.94 -14.99 18.40
N ILE A 526 28.57 -13.96 17.63
CA ILE A 526 28.68 -12.55 17.98
C ILE A 526 27.40 -11.87 17.50
N LEU A 527 26.76 -11.08 18.37
CA LEU A 527 25.66 -10.23 17.97
C LEU A 527 26.18 -8.99 17.25
N PRO A 528 25.58 -8.58 16.13
CA PRO A 528 26.03 -7.39 15.42
C PRO A 528 25.62 -6.14 16.21
N ASP A 529 26.59 -5.28 16.53
CA ASP A 529 26.35 -3.94 17.08
C ASP A 529 26.27 -2.94 15.91
N ILE A 530 25.10 -2.87 15.27
CA ILE A 530 24.91 -2.11 14.03
C ILE A 530 24.71 -0.63 14.35
N ASP A 531 25.65 0.21 13.95
CA ASP A 531 25.45 1.66 13.99
C ASP A 531 24.64 2.12 12.77
N PHE A 532 23.31 2.10 12.91
CA PHE A 532 22.39 2.55 11.88
C PHE A 532 22.55 4.04 11.52
N ALA A 533 22.97 4.88 12.46
CA ALA A 533 23.17 6.30 12.21
C ALA A 533 24.41 6.51 11.33
N ALA A 534 25.53 5.86 11.68
CA ALA A 534 26.74 5.88 10.85
C ALA A 534 26.49 5.24 9.47
N HIS A 535 25.72 4.15 9.41
CA HIS A 535 25.35 3.51 8.15
C HIS A 535 24.56 4.49 7.26
N ALA A 536 23.54 5.15 7.78
CA ALA A 536 22.78 6.17 7.05
C ALA A 536 23.64 7.38 6.62
N ALA A 537 24.58 7.81 7.48
CA ALA A 537 25.53 8.87 7.14
C ALA A 537 26.42 8.48 5.95
N SER A 538 26.85 7.21 5.89
CA SER A 538 27.67 6.71 4.79
C SER A 538 26.92 6.72 3.44
N LEU A 539 25.59 6.68 3.47
CA LEU A 539 24.70 6.85 2.30
C LEU A 539 24.40 8.33 1.98
N GLY A 540 24.99 9.29 2.69
CA GLY A 540 24.88 10.73 2.44
C GLY A 540 23.75 11.44 3.20
N ALA A 541 22.99 10.75 4.05
CA ALA A 541 21.98 11.38 4.89
C ALA A 541 22.60 12.23 6.01
N ILE A 542 21.81 13.13 6.57
CA ILE A 542 22.07 13.65 7.92
C ILE A 542 21.51 12.61 8.89
N SER A 543 22.27 12.18 9.88
CA SER A 543 21.79 11.15 10.82
C SER A 543 22.25 11.37 12.23
N GLU A 544 21.42 10.94 13.17
CA GLU A 544 21.75 10.93 14.59
C GLU A 544 21.00 9.80 15.30
N LYS A 545 21.66 9.16 16.28
CA LYS A 545 21.01 8.26 17.23
C LYS A 545 20.66 9.05 18.49
N VAL A 546 19.40 8.98 18.91
CA VAL A 546 18.88 9.68 20.09
C VAL A 546 18.60 8.68 21.21
N ALA A 547 18.81 9.12 22.46
CA ALA A 547 18.69 8.27 23.65
C ALA A 547 17.34 8.39 24.38
N SER A 548 16.41 9.23 23.90
CA SER A 548 15.14 9.50 24.59
C SER A 548 14.08 10.07 23.67
N ILE A 549 12.82 10.05 24.13
CA ILE A 549 11.69 10.69 23.45
C ILE A 549 11.90 12.20 23.28
N ALA A 550 12.41 12.89 24.31
CA ALA A 550 12.72 14.32 24.21
C ALA A 550 13.82 14.60 23.17
N GLY A 551 14.85 13.74 23.11
CA GLY A 551 15.89 13.82 22.08
C GLY A 551 15.33 13.61 20.68
N LEU A 552 14.41 12.65 20.51
CA LEU A 552 13.71 12.41 19.25
C LEU A 552 12.91 13.65 18.81
N GLU A 553 12.12 14.25 19.69
CA GLU A 553 11.34 15.46 19.36
C GLU A 553 12.24 16.61 18.90
N ALA A 554 13.37 16.84 19.58
CA ALA A 554 14.33 17.87 19.20
C ALA A 554 15.00 17.60 17.84
N ALA A 555 15.40 16.34 17.59
CA ALA A 555 16.00 15.91 16.33
C ALA A 555 15.02 16.09 15.16
N LEU A 556 13.75 15.72 15.34
CA LEU A 556 12.71 15.87 14.32
C LEU A 556 12.37 17.33 14.03
N ALA A 557 12.36 18.19 15.04
CA ALA A 557 12.19 19.63 14.85
C ALA A 557 13.31 20.21 13.97
N LYS A 558 14.56 19.79 14.20
CA LYS A 558 15.72 20.15 13.35
C LYS A 558 15.61 19.57 11.94
N ALA A 559 15.17 18.32 11.79
CA ALA A 559 15.06 17.63 10.51
C ALA A 559 14.20 18.39 9.48
N ARG A 560 13.19 19.16 9.92
CA ARG A 560 12.40 20.03 9.04
C ARG A 560 13.24 21.07 8.29
N GLY A 561 14.27 21.63 8.94
CA GLY A 561 15.15 22.64 8.35
C GLY A 561 16.28 22.09 7.48
N ASN A 562 16.51 20.77 7.50
CA ASN A 562 17.57 20.15 6.71
C ASN A 562 17.25 20.17 5.22
N ASP A 563 18.29 20.21 4.39
CA ASP A 563 18.25 20.30 2.92
C ASP A 563 18.23 18.92 2.21
N ARG A 564 18.53 17.85 2.95
CA ARG A 564 18.55 16.47 2.45
C ARG A 564 17.98 15.50 3.48
N THR A 565 17.82 14.24 3.04
CA THR A 565 17.25 13.17 3.85
C THR A 565 17.91 13.08 5.23
N THR A 566 17.06 12.98 6.26
CA THR A 566 17.47 12.86 7.66
C THR A 566 17.04 11.52 8.22
N VAL A 567 17.92 10.81 8.93
CA VAL A 567 17.62 9.54 9.60
C VAL A 567 17.86 9.68 11.09
N VAL A 568 16.80 9.59 11.89
CA VAL A 568 16.87 9.61 13.36
C VAL A 568 16.64 8.20 13.88
N VAL A 569 17.62 7.67 14.62
CA VAL A 569 17.59 6.32 15.18
C VAL A 569 17.21 6.38 16.65
N ILE A 570 16.28 5.54 17.09
CA ILE A 570 15.92 5.38 18.51
C ILE A 570 15.78 3.90 18.85
N ASP A 571 16.35 3.50 19.99
CA ASP A 571 16.18 2.13 20.49
C ASP A 571 14.79 2.00 21.12
N THR A 572 14.07 0.93 20.85
CA THR A 572 12.75 0.67 21.43
C THR A 572 12.67 -0.70 22.10
N ASP A 573 11.68 -0.88 22.97
CA ASP A 573 11.43 -2.15 23.64
C ASP A 573 10.68 -3.10 22.68
N PRO A 574 11.21 -4.29 22.36
CA PRO A 574 10.55 -5.23 21.45
C PRO A 574 9.28 -5.89 22.04
N LEU A 575 9.08 -5.84 23.36
CA LEU A 575 8.00 -6.54 24.05
C LEU A 575 6.81 -5.63 24.40
N VAL A 576 7.03 -4.34 24.57
CA VAL A 576 5.96 -3.40 24.92
C VAL A 576 5.12 -3.06 23.69
N SER A 577 3.81 -3.24 23.79
CA SER A 577 2.82 -2.79 22.80
C SER A 577 1.57 -2.25 23.49
N THR A 578 0.76 -1.48 22.79
CA THR A 578 -0.49 -0.95 23.35
C THR A 578 -1.51 -2.07 23.52
N ASP A 579 -1.89 -2.37 24.77
CA ASP A 579 -2.86 -3.41 25.11
C ASP A 579 -4.30 -3.05 24.69
N GLU A 580 -4.63 -1.76 24.68
CA GLU A 580 -5.96 -1.29 24.33
C GLU A 580 -6.26 -1.40 22.83
N GLY A 581 -7.52 -1.71 22.54
CA GLY A 581 -8.02 -1.90 21.18
C GLY A 581 -7.88 -3.34 20.69
N GLY A 582 -7.92 -3.49 19.37
CA GLY A 582 -7.76 -4.76 18.68
C GLY A 582 -9.01 -5.65 18.66
N ALA A 583 -8.88 -6.72 17.88
CA ALA A 583 -9.87 -7.78 17.72
C ALA A 583 -9.15 -9.12 17.58
N TRP A 584 -9.88 -10.22 17.71
CA TRP A 584 -9.30 -11.55 17.50
C TRP A 584 -8.83 -11.70 16.05
N TRP A 585 -7.70 -12.40 15.90
CA TRP A 585 -7.11 -12.78 14.62
C TRP A 585 -6.94 -14.31 14.62
N ASP A 586 -7.41 -14.94 13.55
CA ASP A 586 -7.30 -16.38 13.33
C ASP A 586 -5.85 -16.76 13.01
N VAL A 587 -5.10 -17.02 14.07
CA VAL A 587 -3.74 -17.55 14.04
C VAL A 587 -3.79 -18.93 14.67
N ALA A 588 -3.73 -19.95 13.81
CA ALA A 588 -3.86 -21.34 14.23
C ALA A 588 -2.85 -21.70 15.32
N VAL A 589 -3.35 -22.17 16.47
CA VAL A 589 -2.54 -22.69 17.57
C VAL A 589 -2.42 -24.21 17.41
N PRO A 590 -1.20 -24.80 17.54
CA PRO A 590 -0.99 -26.23 17.41
C PRO A 590 -1.92 -27.06 18.30
N GLU A 591 -2.50 -28.12 17.74
CA GLU A 591 -3.39 -29.04 18.46
C GLU A 591 -2.65 -29.89 19.50
N VAL A 592 -1.37 -30.18 19.26
CA VAL A 592 -0.51 -30.97 20.15
C VAL A 592 0.75 -30.17 20.49
N SER A 593 1.09 -30.10 21.78
CA SER A 593 2.35 -29.51 22.25
C SER A 593 2.75 -30.06 23.62
N ALA A 594 4.05 -30.20 23.85
CA ALA A 594 4.59 -30.48 25.19
C ALA A 594 4.58 -29.24 26.10
N ARG A 595 4.29 -28.04 25.57
CA ARG A 595 4.21 -26.80 26.35
C ARG A 595 2.79 -26.57 26.83
N GLU A 596 2.60 -26.51 28.14
CA GLU A 596 1.29 -26.24 28.75
C GLU A 596 0.70 -24.91 28.30
N GLN A 597 1.54 -23.88 28.04
CA GLN A 597 1.09 -22.58 27.56
C GLN A 597 0.44 -22.68 26.16
N VAL A 598 0.98 -23.52 25.28
CA VAL A 598 0.40 -23.75 23.94
C VAL A 598 -0.92 -24.51 24.06
N VAL A 599 -0.98 -25.54 24.93
CA VAL A 599 -2.22 -26.29 25.19
C VAL A 599 -3.31 -25.37 25.75
N ALA A 600 -2.96 -24.45 26.65
CA ALA A 600 -3.90 -23.45 27.16
C ALA A 600 -4.39 -22.52 26.04
N ARG A 601 -3.48 -21.96 25.23
CA ARG A 601 -3.84 -21.09 24.09
C ARG A 601 -4.64 -21.80 23.01
N ARG A 602 -4.48 -23.10 22.83
CA ARG A 602 -5.29 -23.90 21.92
C ARG A 602 -6.76 -23.89 22.34
N ARG A 603 -7.05 -24.01 23.64
CA ARG A 603 -8.43 -23.95 24.16
C ARG A 603 -9.05 -22.58 23.94
N ASP A 604 -8.28 -21.51 24.19
CA ASP A 604 -8.72 -20.13 23.91
C ASP A 604 -9.04 -19.94 22.41
N TYR A 605 -8.19 -20.49 21.54
CA TYR A 605 -8.35 -20.46 20.09
C TYR A 605 -9.61 -21.21 19.62
N GLU A 606 -9.88 -22.40 20.13
CA GLU A 606 -11.08 -23.19 19.80
C GLU A 606 -12.37 -22.47 20.21
N GLN A 607 -12.39 -21.83 21.38
CA GLN A 607 -13.52 -20.99 21.81
C GLN A 607 -13.68 -19.76 20.91
N ALA A 608 -12.57 -19.16 20.48
CA ALA A 608 -12.62 -17.98 19.62
C ALA A 608 -13.15 -18.30 18.21
N LEU A 609 -12.82 -19.48 17.66
CA LEU A 609 -13.32 -19.97 16.37
C LEU A 609 -14.85 -20.04 16.32
N GLU A 610 -15.52 -20.33 17.44
CA GLU A 610 -16.99 -20.37 17.51
C GLU A 610 -17.64 -19.02 17.14
N ARG A 611 -16.88 -17.91 17.21
CA ARG A 611 -17.36 -16.57 16.84
C ARG A 611 -17.22 -16.26 15.35
N GLN A 612 -16.39 -16.99 14.60
CA GLN A 612 -16.10 -16.72 13.19
C GLN A 612 -17.33 -16.99 12.31
N ALA A 613 -17.79 -16.01 11.54
CA ALA A 613 -18.87 -16.21 10.58
C ALA A 613 -18.33 -16.74 9.24
N ILE A 614 -19.02 -17.70 8.62
CA ILE A 614 -18.65 -18.24 7.30
C ILE A 614 -19.43 -17.59 6.15
N GLY A 615 -20.26 -16.59 6.46
CA GLY A 615 -21.14 -15.92 5.49
C GLY A 615 -22.47 -16.66 5.30
N ASP A 616 -23.03 -17.16 6.39
CA ASP A 616 -24.26 -17.93 6.55
C ASP A 616 -25.45 -17.09 7.03
#